data_AF-A0A2U3PS83-F1
#
_entry.id   AF-A0A2U3PS83-F1
#
_cell.length_a   1.000
_cell.length_b   1.000
_cell.length_c   1.000
_cell.angle_alpha   90.00
_cell.angle_beta   90.00
_cell.angle_gamma   90.00
#
_symmetry.space_group_name_H-M   'P 1'
#
loop_
_entity.id
_entity.type
_entity.pdbx_description
1 polymer ?
#
loop_
_entity_poly.entity_id
_entity_poly.type
_entity_poly.pdbx_seq_one_letter_code
_entity_poly.pdbx_strand_id
1 'polypeptide(L)'
;MHVLDWLDAGAFVSSINQMLQPSEFFVPQSGKRMPTGWDNPDEARFGKRSGGLIDPALDPQLLNWWLVNSSGANVPNWDLACQALHHENRTGLVLVEAKAYVREFTEGARGHGAGNEQNATRIAAAIDEAASELSRHAPGVRISSNAWYQFSNRIAWAWKLASLGIPTALVYLGFTGDESIARDLLKDDDHWRDVVISSTKDIFPPSLWDRFLDVGGTPLWFLLRSRACVRPSRSQHT
;
A
#
# COMPACT_ATOMS: atom_id res chain seq x y z
N MET A 1 15.23 3.35 7.95
CA MET A 1 14.21 3.79 8.93
C MET A 1 12.96 2.94 8.79
N HIS A 2 12.28 2.61 9.89
CA HIS A 2 11.02 1.85 9.87
C HIS A 2 9.80 2.78 9.98
N VAL A 3 8.62 2.35 9.52
CA VAL A 3 7.38 3.14 9.64
C VAL A 3 7.03 3.47 11.11
N LEU A 4 7.39 2.60 12.05
CA LEU A 4 7.23 2.83 13.48
C LEU A 4 8.07 4.02 13.98
N ASP A 5 9.27 4.22 13.44
CA ASP A 5 10.09 5.39 13.76
C ASP A 5 9.44 6.69 13.26
N TRP A 6 8.64 6.63 12.19
CA TRP A 6 7.85 7.76 11.71
C TRP A 6 6.75 8.13 12.69
N LEU A 7 6.00 7.12 13.14
CA LEU A 7 4.85 7.29 14.01
C LEU A 7 5.26 7.92 15.35
N ASP A 8 6.41 7.51 15.88
CA ASP A 8 6.90 7.94 17.19
C ASP A 8 7.72 9.25 17.14
N ALA A 9 7.95 9.83 15.95
CA ALA A 9 8.69 11.08 15.79
C ALA A 9 7.91 12.34 16.22
N GLY A 10 6.63 12.21 16.62
CA GLY A 10 5.80 13.32 17.12
C GLY A 10 5.24 14.28 16.06
N ALA A 11 5.60 14.10 14.79
CA ALA A 11 5.14 14.94 13.66
C ALA A 11 4.44 14.12 12.55
N PHE A 12 3.95 12.92 12.88
CA PHE A 12 3.38 12.00 11.91
C PHE A 12 2.20 12.61 11.13
N VAL A 13 1.21 13.16 11.83
CA VAL A 13 -0.05 13.64 11.20
C VAL A 13 0.18 14.81 10.25
N SER A 14 1.04 15.77 10.60
CA SER A 14 1.40 16.85 9.68
C SER A 14 2.17 16.32 8.47
N SER A 15 3.13 15.42 8.70
CA SER A 15 3.97 14.84 7.66
C SER A 15 3.18 14.00 6.66
N ILE A 16 2.26 13.13 7.10
CA ILE A 16 1.46 12.31 6.18
C ILE A 16 0.49 13.18 5.37
N ASN A 17 -0.13 14.19 5.98
CA ASN A 17 -1.04 15.09 5.25
C ASN A 17 -0.33 15.92 4.17
N GLN A 18 0.94 16.27 4.39
CA GLN A 18 1.77 16.87 3.34
C GLN A 18 2.02 15.90 2.18
N MET A 19 2.29 14.63 2.48
CA MET A 19 2.49 13.59 1.48
C MET A 19 1.22 13.26 0.69
N LEU A 20 0.05 13.45 1.28
CA LEU A 20 -1.21 13.17 0.61
C LEU A 20 -1.57 14.22 -0.44
N GLN A 21 -0.94 15.38 -0.47
CA GLN A 21 -1.23 16.36 -1.52
C GLN A 21 -0.83 15.82 -2.91
N PRO A 22 -1.61 16.09 -3.97
CA PRO A 22 -2.83 16.91 -4.02
C PRO A 22 -4.14 16.11 -3.87
N SER A 23 -4.13 14.90 -3.29
CA SER A 23 -5.24 13.94 -3.36
C SER A 23 -6.50 14.29 -2.57
N GLU A 24 -6.53 15.43 -1.87
CA GLU A 24 -7.61 15.85 -0.96
C GLU A 24 -7.86 14.91 0.24
N PHE A 25 -7.10 13.82 0.38
CA PHE A 25 -7.12 12.99 1.57
C PHE A 25 -6.51 13.73 2.77
N PHE A 26 -7.17 13.57 3.91
CA PHE A 26 -6.74 14.13 5.18
C PHE A 26 -6.83 13.09 6.29
N VAL A 27 -5.72 12.79 6.94
CA VAL A 27 -5.66 11.95 8.14
C VAL A 27 -5.84 12.86 9.37
N PRO A 28 -6.97 12.76 10.09
CA PRO A 28 -7.19 13.56 11.29
C PRO A 28 -6.36 13.04 12.47
N GLN A 29 -6.06 13.91 13.44
CA GLN A 29 -5.35 13.53 14.67
C GLN A 29 -6.08 12.43 15.46
N SER A 30 -7.42 12.45 15.45
CA SER A 30 -8.28 11.46 16.09
C SER A 30 -8.54 10.22 15.22
N GLY A 31 -8.01 10.18 14.00
CA GLY A 31 -8.20 9.08 13.06
C GLY A 31 -7.53 7.81 13.56
N LYS A 32 -8.21 6.67 13.38
CA LYS A 32 -7.61 5.36 13.67
C LYS A 32 -6.45 5.10 12.71
N ARG A 33 -5.43 4.40 13.20
CA ARG A 33 -4.31 3.93 12.39
C ARG A 33 -3.77 2.60 12.92
N MET A 34 -3.14 1.84 12.05
CA MET A 34 -2.42 0.62 12.39
C MET A 34 -1.15 0.52 11.54
N PRO A 35 0.03 0.32 12.14
CA PRO A 35 0.29 0.30 13.59
C PRO A 35 0.11 1.68 14.24
N THR A 36 0.18 1.74 15.58
CA THR A 36 0.08 3.03 16.32
C THR A 36 1.40 3.56 16.84
N GLY A 37 2.45 2.73 16.85
CA GLY A 37 3.81 3.05 17.32
C GLY A 37 4.55 1.77 17.74
N TRP A 38 5.77 1.88 18.28
CA TRP A 38 6.55 0.71 18.73
C TRP A 38 5.84 -0.13 19.81
N ASP A 39 5.02 0.50 20.66
CA ASP A 39 4.25 -0.18 21.72
C ASP A 39 3.11 -1.05 21.17
N ASN A 40 2.67 -0.78 19.94
CA ASN A 40 1.64 -1.56 19.27
C ASN A 40 1.94 -1.60 17.75
N PRO A 41 2.87 -2.51 17.36
CA PRO A 41 3.41 -2.60 16.01
C PRO A 41 2.54 -3.44 15.08
N ASP A 42 1.35 -3.87 15.51
CA ASP A 42 0.46 -4.71 14.73
C ASP A 42 -0.02 -4.00 13.46
N GLU A 43 0.33 -4.56 12.30
CA GLU A 43 -0.09 -4.07 10.98
C GLU A 43 -1.54 -4.43 10.64
N ALA A 44 -2.17 -3.58 9.82
CA ALA A 44 -3.51 -3.83 9.33
C ALA A 44 -3.53 -5.00 8.32
N ARG A 45 -4.52 -5.88 8.45
CA ARG A 45 -4.80 -7.00 7.56
C ARG A 45 -6.30 -7.10 7.31
N PHE A 46 -6.81 -6.42 6.29
CA PHE A 46 -8.25 -6.40 6.01
C PHE A 46 -8.79 -7.81 5.73
N GLY A 47 -9.98 -8.12 6.26
CA GLY A 47 -10.55 -9.46 6.32
C GLY A 47 -10.15 -10.27 7.55
N LYS A 48 -9.15 -9.85 8.33
CA LYS A 48 -8.67 -10.57 9.53
C LYS A 48 -8.49 -9.68 10.75
N ARG A 49 -7.83 -8.53 10.57
CA ARG A 49 -7.50 -7.54 11.59
C ARG A 49 -7.51 -6.16 10.94
N SER A 50 -8.71 -5.60 10.79
CA SER A 50 -8.91 -4.25 10.25
C SER A 50 -8.73 -3.14 11.29
N GLY A 51 -8.73 -3.46 12.60
CA GLY A 51 -8.64 -2.48 13.69
C GLY A 51 -9.77 -1.45 13.69
N GLY A 52 -10.89 -1.74 13.02
CA GLY A 52 -11.99 -0.80 12.80
C GLY A 52 -11.61 0.40 11.93
N LEU A 53 -10.61 0.26 11.05
CA LEU A 53 -10.26 1.22 9.99
C LEU A 53 -11.32 1.24 8.87
N ILE A 54 -12.04 0.14 8.69
CA ILE A 54 -13.17 -0.02 7.78
C ILE A 54 -14.38 -0.57 8.54
N ASP A 55 -15.56 -0.51 7.93
CA ASP A 55 -16.75 -1.17 8.45
C ASP A 55 -16.50 -2.70 8.56
N PRO A 56 -16.66 -3.32 9.76
CA PRO A 56 -16.48 -4.76 9.94
C PRO A 56 -17.33 -5.63 8.98
N ALA A 57 -18.45 -5.12 8.46
CA ALA A 57 -19.27 -5.83 7.47
C ALA A 57 -18.57 -6.02 6.11
N LEU A 58 -17.50 -5.27 5.83
CA LEU A 58 -16.71 -5.40 4.61
C LEU A 58 -15.62 -6.47 4.72
N ASP A 59 -15.18 -6.82 5.92
CA ASP A 59 -14.11 -7.81 6.13
C ASP A 59 -14.45 -9.18 5.48
N PRO A 60 -15.66 -9.75 5.63
CA PRO A 60 -16.02 -10.98 4.93
C PRO A 60 -16.03 -10.85 3.40
N GLN A 61 -16.39 -9.68 2.87
CA GLN A 61 -16.43 -9.45 1.42
C GLN A 61 -15.02 -9.44 0.84
N LEU A 62 -14.10 -8.73 1.50
CA LEU A 62 -12.68 -8.70 1.13
C LEU A 62 -12.04 -10.09 1.23
N LEU A 63 -12.35 -10.82 2.31
CA LEU A 63 -11.80 -12.15 2.54
C LEU A 63 -12.29 -13.15 1.48
N ASN A 64 -13.58 -13.16 1.16
CA ASN A 64 -14.17 -14.03 0.15
C ASN A 64 -13.73 -13.66 -1.27
N TRP A 65 -13.48 -12.38 -1.53
CA TRP A 65 -12.90 -11.95 -2.79
C TRP A 65 -11.47 -12.47 -2.96
N TRP A 66 -10.67 -12.44 -1.89
CA TRP A 66 -9.25 -12.81 -1.97
C TRP A 66 -8.96 -14.30 -1.81
N LEU A 67 -9.74 -15.02 -0.99
CA LEU A 67 -9.45 -16.40 -0.59
C LEU A 67 -10.67 -17.31 -0.75
N VAL A 68 -10.41 -18.59 -1.03
CA VAL A 68 -11.41 -19.66 -0.91
C VAL A 68 -11.41 -20.21 0.51
N ASN A 69 -10.21 -20.51 1.03
CA ASN A 69 -10.00 -21.06 2.36
C ASN A 69 -9.21 -20.03 3.19
N SER A 70 -9.89 -19.39 4.15
CA SER A 70 -9.30 -18.31 4.95
C SER A 70 -8.54 -18.78 6.19
N SER A 71 -8.79 -20.00 6.65
CA SER A 71 -8.11 -20.61 7.79
C SER A 71 -6.62 -20.79 7.51
N GLY A 72 -5.77 -20.22 8.35
CA GLY A 72 -4.30 -20.27 8.20
C GLY A 72 -3.71 -19.51 7.00
N ALA A 73 -4.53 -19.05 6.05
CA ALA A 73 -4.08 -18.33 4.86
C ALA A 73 -3.68 -16.88 5.18
N ASN A 74 -2.80 -16.29 4.36
CA ASN A 74 -2.42 -14.88 4.53
C ASN A 74 -3.26 -13.97 3.64
N VAL A 75 -3.46 -12.74 4.12
CA VAL A 75 -3.95 -11.59 3.35
C VAL A 75 -2.85 -10.52 3.40
N PRO A 76 -2.83 -9.55 2.47
CA PRO A 76 -1.84 -8.47 2.54
C PRO A 76 -1.87 -7.72 3.87
N ASN A 77 -0.69 -7.45 4.38
CA ASN A 77 -0.41 -6.68 5.59
C ASN A 77 0.09 -5.29 5.20
N TRP A 78 -0.42 -4.21 5.78
CA TRP A 78 0.01 -2.86 5.39
C TRP A 78 0.99 -2.31 6.41
N ASP A 79 2.16 -1.83 5.95
CA ASP A 79 3.17 -1.19 6.81
C ASP A 79 2.52 -0.06 7.62
N LEU A 80 1.59 0.66 7.00
CA LEU A 80 0.67 1.55 7.70
C LEU A 80 -0.67 1.66 6.97
N ALA A 81 -1.75 1.67 7.74
CA ALA A 81 -3.09 2.04 7.27
C ALA A 81 -3.70 3.06 8.22
N CYS A 82 -4.31 4.11 7.68
CA CYS A 82 -4.92 5.20 8.43
C CYS A 82 -6.35 5.43 7.93
N GLN A 83 -7.28 5.62 8.85
CA GLN A 83 -8.55 6.24 8.54
C GLN A 83 -8.30 7.68 8.12
N ALA A 84 -8.90 8.06 7.01
CA ALA A 84 -8.80 9.40 6.45
C ALA A 84 -10.19 9.96 6.16
N LEU A 85 -10.23 11.25 5.87
CA LEU A 85 -11.37 11.93 5.27
C LEU A 85 -10.98 12.31 3.84
N HIS A 86 -11.94 12.21 2.94
CA HIS A 86 -11.89 12.76 1.59
C HIS A 86 -13.01 13.82 1.45
N HIS A 87 -13.05 14.56 0.33
CA HIS A 87 -14.05 15.58 -0.01
C HIS A 87 -15.44 15.31 0.62
N GLU A 88 -16.04 16.36 1.21
CA GLU A 88 -17.31 16.30 1.96
C GLU A 88 -17.31 15.37 3.18
N ASN A 89 -16.16 15.19 3.84
CA ASN A 89 -16.00 14.32 5.02
C ASN A 89 -16.38 12.86 4.78
N ARG A 90 -16.25 12.38 3.53
CA ARG A 90 -16.39 10.95 3.24
C ARG A 90 -15.26 10.20 3.94
N THR A 91 -15.59 9.27 4.83
CA THR A 91 -14.60 8.39 5.46
C THR A 91 -13.89 7.58 4.38
N GLY A 92 -12.57 7.68 4.37
CA GLY A 92 -11.68 6.98 3.45
C GLY A 92 -10.53 6.29 4.17
N LEU A 93 -9.59 5.79 3.37
CA LEU A 93 -8.46 5.02 3.82
C LEU A 93 -7.18 5.45 3.11
N VAL A 94 -6.13 5.67 3.89
CA VAL A 94 -4.77 5.85 3.39
C VAL A 94 -3.99 4.60 3.73
N LEU A 95 -3.43 3.96 2.71
CA LEU A 95 -2.60 2.77 2.79
C LEU A 95 -1.17 3.16 2.44
N VAL A 96 -0.20 2.61 3.16
CA VAL A 96 1.22 2.85 2.92
C VAL A 96 1.94 1.51 2.77
N GLU A 97 2.69 1.40 1.68
CA GLU A 97 3.74 0.39 1.50
C GLU A 97 5.07 1.15 1.54
N ALA A 98 5.90 0.88 2.55
CA ALA A 98 7.16 1.55 2.80
C ALA A 98 8.34 0.68 2.35
N LYS A 99 9.38 1.31 1.81
CA LYS A 99 10.64 0.66 1.41
C LYS A 99 11.82 1.47 1.92
N ALA A 100 12.85 0.79 2.41
CA ALA A 100 14.07 1.44 2.90
C ALA A 100 15.26 1.31 1.95
N TYR A 101 15.22 0.37 1.00
CA TYR A 101 16.31 0.11 0.06
C TYR A 101 15.80 -0.48 -1.26
N VAL A 102 16.60 -0.34 -2.32
CA VAL A 102 16.21 -0.65 -3.72
C VAL A 102 15.77 -2.11 -3.89
N ARG A 103 16.54 -3.05 -3.35
CA ARG A 103 16.28 -4.49 -3.53
C ARG A 103 14.95 -4.96 -2.96
N GLU A 104 14.50 -4.32 -1.88
CA GLU A 104 13.21 -4.63 -1.26
C GLU A 104 12.04 -4.42 -2.25
N PHE A 105 12.23 -3.51 -3.21
CA PHE A 105 11.28 -3.29 -4.28
C PHE A 105 11.56 -4.21 -5.48
N THR A 106 12.81 -4.27 -5.97
CA THR A 106 13.15 -4.93 -7.24
C THR A 106 13.16 -6.46 -7.19
N GLU A 107 13.42 -7.07 -6.03
CA GLU A 107 13.43 -8.53 -5.87
C GLU A 107 12.03 -9.12 -5.66
N GLY A 108 10.98 -8.29 -5.88
CA GLY A 108 9.55 -8.54 -5.71
C GLY A 108 9.22 -10.00 -5.41
N ALA A 109 8.79 -10.26 -4.16
CA ALA A 109 8.68 -11.61 -3.63
C ALA A 109 8.10 -12.57 -4.67
N ARG A 110 8.93 -13.56 -5.08
CA ARG A 110 8.51 -14.63 -5.99
C ARG A 110 7.20 -15.20 -5.46
N GLY A 111 6.20 -15.33 -6.34
CA GLY A 111 4.87 -15.83 -5.96
C GLY A 111 4.99 -17.05 -5.05
N HIS A 112 4.20 -17.09 -3.98
CA HIS A 112 4.25 -18.19 -3.02
C HIS A 112 4.01 -19.53 -3.72
N GLY A 113 5.10 -20.26 -3.96
CA GLY A 113 5.05 -21.67 -4.30
C GLY A 113 4.47 -22.45 -3.13
N ALA A 114 3.59 -23.42 -3.44
CA ALA A 114 3.05 -24.46 -2.57
C ALA A 114 2.04 -24.07 -1.48
N GLY A 115 1.34 -22.93 -1.59
CA GLY A 115 0.20 -22.60 -0.73
C GLY A 115 -1.14 -22.76 -1.44
N ASN A 116 -1.93 -23.78 -1.06
CA ASN A 116 -3.33 -24.02 -1.46
C ASN A 116 -3.72 -23.52 -2.88
N GLU A 117 -3.72 -24.41 -3.87
CA GLU A 117 -4.00 -24.09 -5.29
C GLU A 117 -5.34 -23.35 -5.51
N GLN A 118 -6.35 -23.61 -4.67
CA GLN A 118 -7.64 -22.90 -4.76
C GLN A 118 -7.48 -21.43 -4.37
N ASN A 119 -6.70 -21.15 -3.33
CA ASN A 119 -6.38 -19.76 -2.94
C ASN A 119 -5.49 -19.10 -3.99
N ALA A 120 -4.49 -19.80 -4.53
CA ALA A 120 -3.65 -19.25 -5.60
C ALA A 120 -4.49 -18.85 -6.82
N THR A 121 -5.44 -19.72 -7.22
CA THR A 121 -6.38 -19.44 -8.32
C THR A 121 -7.29 -18.25 -8.00
N ARG A 122 -7.82 -18.16 -6.77
CA ARG A 122 -8.67 -17.04 -6.35
C ARG A 122 -7.91 -15.71 -6.34
N ILE A 123 -6.68 -15.71 -5.85
CA ILE A 123 -5.82 -14.53 -5.81
C ILE A 123 -5.47 -14.08 -7.24
N ALA A 124 -5.14 -15.02 -8.14
CA ALA A 124 -4.90 -14.71 -9.54
C ALA A 124 -6.14 -14.06 -10.17
N ALA A 125 -7.32 -14.66 -9.99
CA ALA A 125 -8.58 -14.10 -10.49
C ALA A 125 -8.89 -12.71 -9.90
N ALA A 126 -8.61 -12.48 -8.62
CA ALA A 126 -8.80 -11.18 -7.97
C ALA A 126 -7.86 -10.10 -8.53
N ILE A 127 -6.60 -10.45 -8.83
CA ILE A 127 -5.65 -9.54 -9.46
C ILE A 127 -6.04 -9.28 -10.93
N ASP A 128 -6.48 -10.30 -11.66
CA ASP A 128 -6.92 -10.17 -13.05
C ASP A 128 -8.19 -9.31 -13.17
N GLU A 129 -9.13 -9.45 -12.22
CA GLU A 129 -10.30 -8.57 -12.10
C GLU A 129 -9.87 -7.11 -11.96
N ALA A 130 -8.98 -6.82 -11.00
CA ALA A 130 -8.46 -5.47 -10.79
C ALA A 130 -7.69 -4.94 -12.01
N ALA A 131 -6.87 -5.77 -12.65
CA ALA A 131 -6.13 -5.41 -13.85
C ALA A 131 -7.07 -5.02 -15.00
N SER A 132 -8.13 -5.81 -15.22
CA SER A 132 -9.15 -5.57 -16.25
C SER A 132 -9.88 -4.25 -16.02
N GLU A 133 -10.33 -3.99 -14.79
CA GLU A 133 -11.05 -2.76 -14.45
C GLU A 133 -10.14 -1.53 -14.54
N LEU A 134 -8.95 -1.57 -13.94
CA LEU A 134 -7.99 -0.46 -14.01
C LEU A 134 -7.57 -0.15 -15.45
N SER A 135 -7.42 -1.17 -16.30
CA SER A 135 -7.07 -0.98 -17.72
C SER A 135 -8.11 -0.20 -18.51
N ARG A 136 -9.38 -0.22 -18.11
CA ARG A 136 -10.44 0.58 -18.75
C ARG A 136 -10.28 2.08 -18.47
N HIS A 137 -9.75 2.43 -17.29
CA HIS A 137 -9.48 3.81 -16.90
C HIS A 137 -8.10 4.28 -17.35
N ALA A 138 -7.13 3.38 -17.39
CA ALA A 138 -5.75 3.66 -17.75
C ALA A 138 -5.15 2.50 -18.56
N PRO A 139 -5.19 2.61 -19.90
CA PRO A 139 -4.58 1.61 -20.78
C PRO A 139 -3.12 1.36 -20.40
N GLY A 140 -2.72 0.09 -20.36
CA GLY A 140 -1.35 -0.35 -20.06
C GLY A 140 -1.14 -0.93 -18.66
N VAL A 141 -2.16 -0.94 -17.80
CA VAL A 141 -2.12 -1.71 -16.54
C VAL A 141 -2.09 -3.21 -16.88
N ARG A 142 -1.06 -3.92 -16.41
CA ARG A 142 -0.82 -5.36 -16.64
C ARG A 142 -0.32 -6.05 -15.38
N ILE A 143 -0.84 -5.65 -14.21
CA ILE A 143 -0.55 -6.32 -12.93
C ILE A 143 -0.96 -7.79 -13.00
N SER A 144 -0.25 -8.66 -12.28
CA SER A 144 -0.47 -10.11 -12.33
C SER A 144 0.02 -10.79 -11.05
N SER A 145 -0.55 -11.96 -10.73
CA SER A 145 -0.04 -12.82 -9.65
C SER A 145 1.34 -13.44 -9.96
N ASN A 146 1.71 -13.52 -11.23
CA ASN A 146 2.89 -14.26 -11.70
C ASN A 146 4.14 -13.37 -11.86
N ALA A 147 3.97 -12.05 -11.84
CA ALA A 147 5.04 -11.08 -11.93
C ALA A 147 4.79 -9.94 -10.94
N TRP A 148 5.83 -9.53 -10.21
CA TRP A 148 5.75 -8.44 -9.23
C TRP A 148 4.61 -8.63 -8.22
N TYR A 149 4.46 -9.84 -7.68
CA TYR A 149 3.29 -10.23 -6.87
C TYR A 149 2.96 -9.26 -5.75
N GLN A 150 3.97 -8.81 -4.99
CA GLN A 150 3.76 -7.82 -3.93
C GLN A 150 3.21 -6.51 -4.48
N PHE A 151 3.80 -5.97 -5.53
CA PHE A 151 3.30 -4.75 -6.17
C PHE A 151 1.87 -4.93 -6.70
N SER A 152 1.65 -5.98 -7.49
CA SER A 152 0.36 -6.31 -8.09
C SER A 152 -0.74 -6.47 -7.03
N ASN A 153 -0.42 -7.10 -5.88
CA ASN A 153 -1.39 -7.27 -4.81
C ASN A 153 -1.78 -5.94 -4.16
N ARG A 154 -0.85 -4.98 -3.98
CA ARG A 154 -1.17 -3.67 -3.39
C ARG A 154 -2.10 -2.87 -4.29
N ILE A 155 -1.80 -2.85 -5.58
CA ILE A 155 -2.63 -2.18 -6.59
C ILE A 155 -4.04 -2.80 -6.61
N ALA A 156 -4.13 -4.14 -6.64
CA ALA A 156 -5.42 -4.83 -6.67
C ALA A 156 -6.27 -4.56 -5.42
N TRP A 157 -5.66 -4.58 -4.23
CA TRP A 157 -6.39 -4.30 -2.99
C TRP A 157 -6.84 -2.84 -2.86
N ALA A 158 -5.99 -1.88 -3.26
CA ALA A 158 -6.38 -0.48 -3.27
C ALA A 158 -7.57 -0.24 -4.20
N TRP A 159 -7.57 -0.85 -5.39
CA TRP A 159 -8.72 -0.84 -6.28
C TRP A 159 -9.94 -1.50 -5.66
N LYS A 160 -9.79 -2.66 -5.00
CA LYS A 160 -10.94 -3.36 -4.40
C LYS A 160 -11.63 -2.55 -3.31
N LEU A 161 -10.86 -1.87 -2.47
CA LEU A 161 -11.41 -0.99 -1.43
C LEU A 161 -12.19 0.17 -2.05
N ALA A 162 -11.64 0.78 -3.12
CA ALA A 162 -12.34 1.80 -3.88
C ALA A 162 -13.62 1.28 -4.56
N SER A 163 -13.60 0.07 -5.13
CA SER A 163 -14.79 -0.52 -5.77
C SER A 163 -15.87 -0.93 -4.77
N LEU A 164 -15.53 -1.05 -3.48
CA LEU A 164 -16.49 -1.21 -2.37
C LEU A 164 -16.97 0.15 -1.80
N GLY A 165 -16.64 1.27 -2.45
CA GLY A 165 -17.13 2.60 -2.07
C GLY A 165 -16.26 3.34 -1.05
N ILE A 166 -15.09 2.81 -0.70
CA ILE A 166 -14.17 3.47 0.24
C ILE A 166 -13.18 4.34 -0.55
N PRO A 167 -13.22 5.68 -0.42
CA PRO A 167 -12.13 6.55 -0.88
C PRO A 167 -10.78 5.99 -0.45
N THR A 168 -9.89 5.67 -1.38
CA THR A 168 -8.62 5.02 -1.06
C THR A 168 -7.43 5.75 -1.68
N ALA A 169 -6.41 6.04 -0.89
CA ALA A 169 -5.09 6.47 -1.36
C ALA A 169 -4.05 5.42 -0.98
N LEU A 170 -3.31 4.91 -1.97
CA LEU A 170 -2.16 4.03 -1.76
C LEU A 170 -0.87 4.82 -1.96
N VAL A 171 -0.10 4.95 -0.90
CA VAL A 171 1.21 5.62 -0.87
C VAL A 171 2.32 4.58 -0.94
N TYR A 172 3.12 4.64 -1.99
CA TYR A 172 4.43 3.99 -2.05
C TYR A 172 5.49 4.93 -1.47
N LEU A 173 6.00 4.59 -0.30
CA LEU A 173 6.86 5.45 0.51
C LEU A 173 8.32 4.97 0.52
N GLY A 174 9.23 5.76 -0.01
CA GLY A 174 10.66 5.54 0.10
C GLY A 174 11.26 6.25 1.30
N PHE A 175 11.94 5.53 2.19
CA PHE A 175 12.77 6.14 3.24
C PHE A 175 14.18 6.40 2.73
N THR A 176 14.55 7.67 2.63
CA THR A 176 15.78 8.12 1.96
C THR A 176 16.86 8.54 2.95
N GLY A 177 18.13 8.48 2.51
CA GLY A 177 19.28 8.98 3.28
C GLY A 177 19.69 8.11 4.47
N ASP A 178 19.32 6.82 4.50
CA ASP A 178 19.80 5.90 5.54
C ASP A 178 21.22 5.40 5.21
N GLU A 179 22.23 6.15 5.60
CA GLU A 179 23.65 5.81 5.36
C GLU A 179 24.10 4.52 6.05
N SER A 180 23.32 3.99 7.01
CA SER A 180 23.59 2.67 7.60
C SER A 180 23.42 1.53 6.60
N ILE A 181 22.75 1.76 5.47
CA ILE A 181 22.49 0.80 4.41
C ILE A 181 23.49 1.02 3.26
N ALA A 182 24.71 0.50 3.42
CA ALA A 182 25.86 0.89 2.61
C ALA A 182 25.75 0.73 1.07
N ARG A 183 25.01 -0.27 0.54
CA ARG A 183 25.06 -0.60 -0.90
C ARG A 183 23.76 -0.41 -1.70
N ASP A 184 22.61 -0.26 -1.05
CA ASP A 184 21.30 -0.23 -1.73
C ASP A 184 20.35 0.85 -1.19
N LEU A 185 20.88 1.87 -0.50
CA LEU A 185 20.05 2.94 0.07
C LEU A 185 19.27 3.71 -1.00
N LEU A 186 18.06 4.12 -0.63
CA LEU A 186 17.32 5.16 -1.35
C LEU A 186 17.93 6.52 -1.02
N LYS A 187 18.30 7.30 -2.04
CA LYS A 187 19.17 8.48 -1.87
C LYS A 187 18.34 9.72 -1.54
N ASP A 188 17.38 9.99 -2.41
CA ASP A 188 16.50 11.14 -2.41
C ASP A 188 15.18 10.77 -3.12
N ASP A 189 14.30 11.76 -3.28
CA ASP A 189 13.00 11.58 -3.91
C ASP A 189 13.14 11.12 -5.37
N ASP A 190 14.02 11.76 -6.14
CA ASP A 190 14.24 11.42 -7.55
C ASP A 190 14.71 9.98 -7.72
N HIS A 191 15.69 9.54 -6.91
CA HIS A 191 16.16 8.16 -6.93
C HIS A 191 15.04 7.17 -6.58
N TRP A 192 14.19 7.46 -5.59
CA TRP A 192 13.06 6.60 -5.25
C TRP A 192 12.04 6.54 -6.41
N ARG A 193 11.71 7.69 -7.01
CA ARG A 193 10.79 7.76 -8.15
C ARG A 193 11.31 6.95 -9.32
N ASP A 194 12.58 7.10 -9.67
CA ASP A 194 13.24 6.37 -10.75
C ASP A 194 13.22 4.85 -10.51
N VAL A 195 13.51 4.41 -9.28
CA VAL A 195 13.47 2.98 -8.91
C VAL A 195 12.08 2.40 -9.13
N VAL A 196 11.03 3.03 -8.62
CA VAL A 196 9.65 2.51 -8.75
C VAL A 196 9.20 2.54 -10.21
N ILE A 197 9.39 3.67 -10.90
CA ILE A 197 8.93 3.84 -12.28
C ILE A 197 9.66 2.87 -13.21
N SER A 198 10.99 2.82 -13.16
CA SER A 198 11.77 1.95 -14.05
C SER A 198 11.45 0.46 -13.87
N SER A 199 11.17 0.05 -12.63
CA SER A 199 10.85 -1.33 -12.26
C SER A 199 9.42 -1.74 -12.64
N THR A 200 8.46 -0.80 -12.60
CA THR A 200 7.04 -1.12 -12.80
C THR A 200 6.46 -0.66 -14.14
N LYS A 201 7.17 0.15 -14.93
CA LYS A 201 6.68 0.74 -16.19
C LYS A 201 6.04 -0.24 -17.17
N ASP A 202 6.48 -1.50 -17.16
CA ASP A 202 5.97 -2.52 -18.06
C ASP A 202 4.62 -3.09 -17.59
N ILE A 203 4.29 -3.00 -16.31
CA ILE A 203 3.05 -3.52 -15.73
C ILE A 203 2.12 -2.42 -15.17
N PHE A 204 2.63 -1.21 -14.99
CA PHE A 204 1.91 -0.10 -14.41
C PHE A 204 2.37 1.21 -15.06
N PRO A 205 1.50 1.89 -15.83
CA PRO A 205 1.86 3.11 -16.54
C PRO A 205 2.37 4.20 -15.58
N PRO A 206 3.52 4.84 -15.87
CA PRO A 206 4.05 5.90 -15.02
C PRO A 206 3.08 7.08 -14.81
N SER A 207 2.19 7.32 -15.78
CA SER A 207 1.14 8.35 -15.73
C SER A 207 0.03 8.10 -14.71
N LEU A 208 0.01 6.94 -14.04
CA LEU A 208 -0.94 6.65 -12.97
C LEU A 208 -0.47 7.12 -11.60
N TRP A 209 0.83 7.31 -11.43
CA TRP A 209 1.35 7.90 -10.21
C TRP A 209 0.91 9.36 -10.12
N ASP A 210 0.50 9.77 -8.92
CA ASP A 210 0.06 11.12 -8.61
C ASP A 210 -1.15 11.58 -9.42
N ARG A 211 -2.01 10.63 -9.80
CA ARG A 211 -3.20 10.88 -10.60
C ARG A 211 -4.47 10.36 -9.90
N PHE A 212 -5.51 11.18 -9.96
CA PHE A 212 -6.87 10.81 -9.60
C PHE A 212 -7.44 9.75 -10.54
N LEU A 213 -8.04 8.70 -9.98
CA LEU A 213 -8.88 7.74 -10.68
C LEU A 213 -10.26 7.69 -10.05
N ASP A 214 -11.29 7.70 -10.89
CA ASP A 214 -12.67 7.50 -10.48
C ASP A 214 -13.07 6.02 -10.65
N VAL A 215 -13.31 5.35 -9.53
CA VAL A 215 -13.80 3.96 -9.48
C VAL A 215 -15.28 4.00 -9.09
N GLY A 216 -16.15 4.20 -10.08
CA GLY A 216 -17.60 4.19 -9.88
C GLY A 216 -18.12 5.25 -8.92
N GLY A 217 -17.59 6.47 -8.97
CA GLY A 217 -17.88 7.59 -8.06
C GLY A 217 -17.03 7.59 -6.79
N THR A 218 -16.05 6.68 -6.68
CA THR A 218 -15.17 6.56 -5.52
C THR A 218 -13.72 6.89 -5.91
N PRO A 219 -13.08 7.83 -5.20
CA PRO A 219 -11.72 8.26 -5.52
C PRO A 219 -10.70 7.17 -5.19
N LEU A 220 -9.78 6.96 -6.12
CA LEU A 220 -8.59 6.14 -5.95
C LEU A 220 -7.36 6.94 -6.36
N TRP A 221 -6.34 6.95 -5.50
CA TRP A 221 -5.04 7.57 -5.80
C TRP A 221 -3.90 6.60 -5.57
N PHE A 222 -2.91 6.65 -6.46
CA PHE A 222 -1.60 6.02 -6.26
C PHE A 222 -0.56 7.13 -6.12
N LEU A 223 0.05 7.24 -4.95
CA LEU A 223 0.97 8.32 -4.62
C LEU A 223 2.38 7.77 -4.45
N LEU A 224 3.36 8.43 -5.07
CA LEU A 224 4.75 8.06 -4.96
C LEU A 224 5.50 9.12 -4.15
N ARG A 225 5.89 8.79 -2.93
CA ARG A 225 6.43 9.77 -1.96
C ARG A 225 7.72 9.26 -1.36
N SER A 226 8.57 10.17 -0.92
CA SER A 226 9.73 9.85 -0.10
C SER A 226 9.78 10.69 1.17
N ARG A 227 10.56 10.24 2.15
CA ARG A 227 11.02 11.07 3.25
C ARG A 227 12.38 10.67 3.75
N ALA A 228 13.16 11.67 4.15
CA ALA A 228 14.43 11.47 4.81
C ALA A 228 14.27 10.70 6.13
N CYS A 229 15.24 9.84 6.41
CA CYS A 229 15.34 9.14 7.67
C CYS A 229 15.56 10.11 8.83
N VAL A 230 14.70 10.06 9.84
CA VAL A 230 14.88 10.86 11.07
C VAL A 230 15.90 10.24 12.02
N ARG A 231 16.15 8.93 11.87
CA ARG A 231 17.18 8.14 12.58
C ARG A 231 17.62 6.98 11.68
N PRO A 232 18.86 6.47 11.83
CA PRO A 232 19.30 5.25 11.15
C PRO A 232 18.39 4.08 11.49
N SER A 233 18.24 3.12 10.57
CA SER A 233 17.55 1.86 10.85
C SER A 233 18.15 1.20 12.09
N ARG A 234 17.29 0.75 13.03
CA ARG A 234 17.74 -0.22 14.04
C ARG A 234 18.21 -1.46 13.29
N SER A 235 19.45 -1.89 13.53
CA SER A 235 19.92 -3.14 12.97
C SER A 235 18.93 -4.24 13.35
N GLN A 236 18.40 -4.95 12.35
CA GLN A 236 17.68 -6.19 12.58
C GLN A 236 18.72 -7.22 13.06
N HIS A 237 19.08 -7.17 14.34
CA HIS A 237 19.83 -8.25 14.96
C HIS A 237 18.87 -9.36 15.32
N THR A 238 19.01 -10.45 14.54
CA THR A 238 18.59 -11.85 14.73
C THR A 238 17.11 -12.17 14.73
#